data_AF-A0A7C4LJ68-F1
#
_entry.id   AF-A0A7C4LJ68-F1
#
_cell.length_a   1.000
_cell.length_b   1.000
_cell.length_c   1.000
_cell.angle_alpha   90.00
_cell.angle_beta   90.00
_cell.angle_gamma   90.00
#
_symmetry.space_group_name_H-M   'P 1'
#
loop_
_entity.id
_entity.type
_entity.pdbx_description
1 polymer ?
#
loop_
_entity_poly.entity_id
_entity_poly.type
_entity_poly.pdbx_seq_one_letter_code
_entity_poly.pdbx_strand_id
1 'polypeptide(L)' 'MAESPRMNPNALTPEQVALVLSKGSANRWRVTEAEVRADIEAGLPINPDGTLNLVTYCAWLIRERGRR' A
#
# COMPACT_ATOMS: atom_id res chain seq x y z
N MET A 1 -7.90 -24.11 -0.07
CA MET A 1 -7.22 -22.86 0.34
C MET A 1 -6.96 -22.10 -0.94
N ALA A 2 -7.52 -20.90 -1.13
CA ALA A 2 -7.31 -20.15 -2.37
C ALA A 2 -5.81 -19.86 -2.49
N GLU A 3 -5.19 -20.35 -3.56
CA GLU A 3 -3.82 -20.01 -3.93
C GLU A 3 -3.79 -18.48 -4.08
N SER A 4 -3.19 -17.80 -3.11
CA SER A 4 -3.04 -16.36 -3.20
C SER A 4 -2.11 -16.13 -4.38
N PRO A 5 -2.52 -15.38 -5.42
CA PRO A 5 -1.66 -15.11 -6.56
C PRO A 5 -0.32 -14.63 -6.03
N ARG A 6 0.79 -15.14 -6.56
CA ARG A 6 2.14 -14.76 -6.09
C ARG A 6 2.30 -13.25 -6.25
N MET A 7 2.07 -12.52 -5.17
CA MET A 7 2.20 -11.06 -5.12
C MET A 7 3.66 -10.72 -4.87
N ASN A 8 4.22 -9.84 -5.69
CA ASN A 8 5.56 -9.31 -5.47
C ASN A 8 5.46 -8.08 -4.55
N PRO A 9 5.98 -8.12 -3.32
CA PRO A 9 5.87 -7.00 -2.38
C PRO A 9 6.59 -5.73 -2.85
N ASN A 10 7.49 -5.83 -3.83
CA ASN A 10 8.17 -4.68 -4.42
C ASN A 10 7.41 -4.04 -5.59
N ALA A 11 6.39 -4.72 -6.12
CA ALA A 11 5.62 -4.29 -7.29
C ALA A 11 4.15 -4.67 -7.11
N LEU A 12 3.43 -3.87 -6.31
CA LEU A 12 2.00 -4.04 -6.05
C LEU A 12 1.19 -2.93 -6.74
N THR A 13 0.02 -3.27 -7.27
CA THR A 13 -0.95 -2.26 -7.70
C THR A 13 -1.56 -1.56 -6.47
N PRO A 14 -2.13 -0.34 -6.62
CA PRO A 14 -2.83 0.34 -5.52
C PRO A 14 -3.91 -0.53 -4.87
N GLU A 15 -4.67 -1.27 -5.67
CA GLU A 15 -5.68 -2.22 -5.19
C GLU A 15 -5.07 -3.35 -4.35
N GLN A 16 -3.94 -3.90 -4.78
CA GLN A 16 -3.23 -4.95 -4.05
C GLN A 16 -2.66 -4.43 -2.73
N VAL A 17 -2.13 -3.21 -2.70
CA VAL A 17 -1.66 -2.57 -1.46
C VAL A 17 -2.82 -2.41 -0.48
N ALA A 18 -3.96 -1.85 -0.92
CA ALA A 18 -5.15 -1.71 -0.09
C ALA A 18 -5.63 -3.05 0.49
N LEU A 19 -5.63 -4.10 -0.33
CA LEU A 19 -5.98 -5.45 0.09
C LEU A 19 -5.00 -6.02 1.12
N VAL A 20 -3.69 -5.89 0.89
CA VAL A 20 -2.65 -6.41 1.77
C VAL A 20 -2.67 -5.70 3.12
N LEU A 21 -2.80 -4.37 3.14
CA LEU A 21 -2.90 -3.59 4.37
C LEU A 21 -4.17 -3.91 5.16
N SER A 22 -5.30 -4.02 4.48
CA SER A 22 -6.57 -4.43 5.10
C SER A 22 -6.46 -5.80 5.75
N LYS A 23 -5.93 -6.79 5.03
CA LYS A 23 -5.73 -8.15 5.56
C LYS A 23 -4.69 -8.19 6.67
N GLY A 24 -3.58 -7.47 6.52
CA GLY A 24 -2.50 -7.39 7.50
C GLY A 24 -2.93 -6.81 8.84
N SER A 25 -3.94 -5.93 8.85
CA SER A 25 -4.57 -5.41 10.07
C SER A 25 -5.62 -6.34 10.70
N ALA A 26 -5.71 -7.60 10.24
CA ALA A 26 -6.82 -8.51 10.56
C ALA A 26 -8.19 -7.87 10.26
N ASN A 27 -8.28 -7.09 9.18
CA ASN A 27 -9.46 -6.32 8.76
C ASN A 27 -9.97 -5.30 9.79
N ARG A 28 -9.18 -4.92 10.79
CA ARG A 28 -9.54 -3.85 11.73
C ARG A 28 -9.50 -2.47 11.09
N TRP A 29 -8.57 -2.26 10.16
CA TRP A 29 -8.45 -1.06 9.36
C TRP A 29 -8.65 -1.43 7.90
N ARG A 30 -9.81 -1.07 7.35
CA ARG A 30 -10.05 -1.20 5.91
C ARG A 30 -9.39 -0.05 5.22
N VAL A 31 -8.35 -0.36 4.46
CA VAL A 31 -7.71 0.56 3.52
C VAL A 31 -8.34 0.33 2.15
N THR A 32 -8.78 1.41 1.53
CA THR A 32 -9.37 1.43 0.19
C THR A 32 -8.34 1.85 -0.85
N GLU A 33 -8.57 1.50 -2.10
CA GLU A 33 -7.71 1.95 -3.20
C GLU A 33 -7.69 3.49 -3.31
N ALA A 34 -8.83 4.14 -3.04
CA ALA A 34 -8.94 5.60 -3.08
C ALA A 34 -8.01 6.26 -2.05
N GLU A 35 -7.88 5.69 -0.85
CA GLU A 35 -6.93 6.17 0.17
C GLU A 35 -5.48 6.00 -0.30
N VAL A 36 -5.14 4.85 -0.89
CA VAL A 36 -3.80 4.62 -1.45
C VAL A 36 -3.50 5.61 -2.58
N ARG A 37 -4.47 5.92 -3.44
CA ARG A 37 -4.31 6.95 -4.49
C ARG A 37 -4.14 8.34 -3.92
N ALA A 38 -4.86 8.70 -2.86
CA ALA A 38 -4.67 9.97 -2.17
C ALA A 38 -3.25 10.09 -1.58
N ASP A 39 -2.68 9.00 -1.06
CA ASP A 39 -1.28 8.98 -0.62
C ASP A 39 -0.29 9.19 -1.78
N ILE A 40 -0.57 8.61 -2.96
CA ILE A 40 0.19 8.88 -4.20
C ILE A 40 0.16 10.38 -4.53
N GLU A 41 -1.02 10.99 -4.51
CA GLU A 41 -1.19 12.44 -4.75
C GLU A 41 -0.51 13.29 -3.66
N ALA A 42 -0.43 12.80 -2.43
CA ALA A 42 0.30 13.43 -1.33
C ALA A 42 1.83 13.31 -1.44
N GLY A 43 2.35 12.59 -2.45
CA GLY A 43 3.78 12.47 -2.73
C GLY A 43 4.41 11.18 -2.22
N LEU A 44 3.63 10.11 -2.06
CA LEU A 44 4.18 8.76 -1.88
C LEU A 44 5.05 8.37 -3.10
N PRO A 45 6.28 7.87 -2.88
CA PRO A 45 7.13 7.39 -3.96
C PRO A 45 6.52 6.18 -4.67
N ILE A 46 6.39 6.27 -5.99
CA ILE A 46 5.92 5.18 -6.86
C ILE A 46 7.06 4.64 -7.72
N ASN A 47 6.97 3.36 -8.10
CA ASN A 47 7.89 2.78 -9.07
C ASN A 47 7.63 3.38 -10.47
N PRO A 48 8.63 3.37 -11.37
CA PRO A 48 8.47 3.92 -12.73
C PRO A 48 7.40 3.21 -13.58
N ASP A 49 7.06 1.97 -13.25
CA ASP A 49 6.03 1.17 -13.91
C ASP A 49 4.61 1.42 -13.35
N GLY A 50 4.46 2.34 -12.41
CA GLY A 50 3.19 2.67 -11.75
C GLY A 50 2.81 1.74 -10.60
N THR A 51 3.68 0.79 -10.22
CA THR A 51 3.48 -0.07 -9.06
C THR A 51 4.06 0.55 -7.78
N LEU A 52 3.76 -0.08 -6.65
CA LEU A 52 4.14 0.36 -5.32
C LEU A 52 5.01 -0.69 -4.63
N ASN A 53 6.05 -0.22 -3.95
CA ASN A 53 6.81 -1.04 -3.02
C ASN A 53 6.19 -0.94 -1.61
N LEU A 54 5.80 -2.08 -1.05
CA LEU A 54 5.12 -2.13 0.25
C LEU A 54 5.97 -1.57 1.40
N VAL A 55 7.28 -1.86 1.39
CA VAL A 55 8.20 -1.38 2.45
C VAL A 55 8.35 0.14 2.36
N THR A 56 8.54 0.67 1.15
CA THR A 56 8.61 2.12 0.92
C THR A 56 7.31 2.81 1.33
N TYR A 57 6.17 2.22 1.02
CA TYR A 57 4.86 2.72 1.44
C TYR A 57 4.74 2.82 2.96
N CYS A 58 5.07 1.75 3.70
CA CYS A 58 5.06 1.76 5.16
C CYS A 58 6.03 2.79 5.75
N ALA A 59 7.24 2.92 5.19
CA ALA A 59 8.21 3.91 5.63
C ALA A 59 7.70 5.35 5.42
N TRP A 60 7.09 5.63 4.27
CA TRP A 60 6.46 6.91 3.99
C TRP A 60 5.31 7.21 4.96
N LEU A 61 4.45 6.23 5.23
CA LEU A 61 3.34 6.38 6.20
C LEU A 61 3.85 6.75 7.60
N ILE A 62 4.88 6.06 8.11
CA ILE A 62 5.46 6.36 9.42
C ILE A 62 6.00 7.79 9.44
N ARG A 63 6.70 8.19 8.37
CA ARG A 63 7.20 9.56 8.22
C ARG A 63 6.07 10.57 8.25
N GLU A 64 5.00 10.35 7.47
CA GLU A 64 3.89 11.29 7.36
C GLU A 64 3.08 11.40 8.65
N ARG A 65 2.90 10.28 9.36
CA ARG A 65 2.28 10.26 10.70
C ARG A 65 3.12 10.98 11.75
N GLY A 66 4.46 10.96 11.63
CA GLY A 66 5.36 11.69 12.51
C GLY A 66 5.53 13.18 12.19
N ARG A 67 4.96 13.67 11.08
CA ARG A 67 4.94 15.10 10.71
C ARG A 67 3.72 15.84 11.24
N ARG A 68 2.76 15.13 11.84
CA ARG A 68 1.58 15.66 12.52
C ARG A 68 1.79 15.64 14.02
#